data_AF-A0A543ICS5-F1
#
_entry.id   AF-A0A543ICS5-F1
#
_cell.length_a   1.000
_cell.length_b   1.000
_cell.length_c   1.000
_cell.angle_alpha   90.00
_cell.angle_beta   90.00
_cell.angle_gamma   90.00
#
_symmetry.space_group_name_H-M   'P 1'
#
loop_
_entity.id
_entity.type
_entity.pdbx_description
1 polymer ?
#
loop_
_entity_poly.entity_id
_entity_poly.type
_entity_poly.pdbx_seq_one_letter_code
_entity_poly.pdbx_strand_id
1 'polypeptide(L)'
;MYCSTCGDERVFEQPPCPDGHGGECPELACTDCGSAVLAGSPPPALPPVATPAPTAAEEPATAPGRATAAPESTTAPARGRAAGRAATVRAAA
;
A
#
# COMPACT_ATOMS: atom_id res chain seq x y z
N MET A 1 -9.69 -21.26 16.99
CA MET A 1 -9.91 -19.82 17.26
C MET A 1 -11.42 -19.57 17.17
N TYR A 2 -11.99 -18.61 17.89
CA TYR A 2 -13.44 -18.37 17.83
C TYR A 2 -13.84 -17.65 16.54
N CYS A 3 -14.86 -18.15 15.83
CA CYS A 3 -15.46 -17.49 14.68
C CYS A 3 -16.77 -16.81 15.09
N SER A 4 -16.83 -15.48 15.02
CA SER A 4 -18.03 -14.72 15.36
C SER A 4 -19.21 -14.94 14.41
N THR A 5 -18.96 -15.35 13.16
CA THR A 5 -20.01 -15.69 12.19
C THR A 5 -20.63 -17.05 12.46
N CYS A 6 -19.83 -18.06 12.81
CA CYS A 6 -20.33 -19.40 13.15
C CYS A 6 -20.90 -19.46 14.58
N GLY A 7 -20.33 -18.68 15.50
CA GLY A 7 -20.72 -18.67 16.91
C GLY A 7 -20.00 -19.70 17.78
N ASP A 8 -18.87 -20.25 17.30
CA ASP A 8 -18.14 -21.32 17.97
C ASP A 8 -16.65 -21.39 17.55
N GLU A 9 -15.89 -22.32 18.11
CA GLU A 9 -14.46 -22.51 17.81
C GLU A 9 -14.24 -23.23 16.48
N ARG A 10 -13.43 -22.62 15.60
CA ARG A 10 -13.17 -23.12 14.24
C ARG A 10 -11.68 -23.23 13.92
N VAL A 11 -11.40 -24.02 12.89
CA VAL A 11 -10.11 -24.06 12.18
C VAL A 11 -10.07 -22.92 11.18
N PHE A 12 -8.88 -22.34 11.04
CA PHE A 12 -8.63 -21.25 10.11
C PHE A 12 -7.43 -21.60 9.23
N GLU A 13 -7.51 -21.24 7.97
CA GLU A 13 -6.43 -21.36 6.99
C GLU A 13 -6.02 -19.98 6.48
N GLN A 14 -4.79 -19.86 5.96
CA GLN A 14 -4.33 -18.64 5.32
C GLN A 14 -4.55 -18.78 3.81
N PRO A 15 -5.57 -18.11 3.24
CA PRO A 15 -5.81 -18.18 1.80
C PRO A 15 -4.68 -17.50 1.02
N PRO A 16 -4.52 -17.79 -0.29
CA PRO A 16 -3.59 -17.08 -1.14
C PRO A 16 -3.86 -15.57 -1.11
N CYS A 17 -2.89 -14.80 -0.63
CA CYS A 17 -3.00 -13.35 -0.51
C CYS A 17 -2.41 -12.66 -1.76
N PRO A 18 -3.19 -11.84 -2.51
CA PRO A 18 -2.71 -11.16 -3.72
C PRO A 18 -1.69 -10.05 -3.44
N ASP A 19 -1.60 -9.58 -2.20
CA ASP A 19 -0.64 -8.55 -1.78
C ASP A 19 0.79 -9.09 -1.65
N GLY A 20 1.00 -10.40 -1.82
CA GLY A 20 2.33 -11.00 -1.89
C GLY A 20 2.97 -11.30 -0.54
N HIS A 21 2.20 -11.32 0.55
CA HIS A 21 2.71 -11.63 1.89
C HIS A 21 3.05 -13.12 2.11
N GLY A 22 2.61 -14.01 1.21
CA GLY A 22 2.85 -15.45 1.33
C GLY A 22 2.40 -16.00 2.69
N GLY A 23 3.29 -16.77 3.34
CA GLY A 23 3.08 -17.38 4.66
C GLY A 23 2.91 -16.38 5.81
N GLU A 24 3.33 -15.13 5.62
CA GLU A 24 3.31 -14.09 6.65
C GLU A 24 2.06 -13.22 6.56
N CYS A 25 1.07 -13.60 5.75
CA CYS A 25 -0.17 -12.85 5.64
C CYS A 25 -0.93 -12.87 6.99
N PRO A 26 -1.27 -11.72 7.58
CA PRO A 26 -2.01 -11.70 8.84
C PRO A 26 -3.46 -12.19 8.68
N GLU A 27 -3.96 -12.34 7.45
CA GLU A 27 -5.33 -12.76 7.18
C GLU A 27 -5.48 -14.29 7.30
N LEU A 28 -6.44 -14.72 8.13
CA LEU A 28 -6.85 -16.11 8.26
C LEU A 28 -8.35 -16.23 8.00
N ALA A 29 -8.76 -17.19 7.17
CA ALA A 29 -10.15 -17.48 6.84
C ALA A 29 -10.66 -18.73 7.57
N CYS A 30 -11.87 -18.67 8.13
CA CYS A 30 -12.54 -19.83 8.69
C CYS A 30 -12.77 -20.89 7.60
N THR A 31 -12.33 -22.13 7.83
CA THR A 31 -12.43 -23.20 6.81
C THR A 31 -13.86 -23.63 6.53
N ASP A 32 -14.81 -23.31 7.42
CA ASP A 32 -16.22 -23.65 7.25
C ASP A 32 -17.04 -22.55 6.57
N CYS A 33 -16.91 -21.29 7.02
CA CYS A 33 -17.77 -20.19 6.54
C CYS A 33 -17.04 -19.14 5.70
N GLY A 34 -15.71 -19.18 5.63
CA GLY A 34 -14.90 -18.23 4.86
C GLY A 34 -14.71 -16.84 5.49
N SER A 35 -15.25 -16.56 6.68
CA SER A 35 -15.05 -15.27 7.35
C SER A 35 -13.57 -15.09 7.73
N ALA A 36 -13.02 -13.92 7.37
CA ALA A 36 -11.63 -13.56 7.63
C ALA A 36 -11.43 -12.88 8.99
N VAL A 37 -10.30 -13.15 9.63
CA VAL A 37 -9.81 -12.51 10.85
C VAL A 37 -8.34 -12.14 10.70
N LEU A 38 -7.87 -11.11 11.41
CA LEU A 38 -6.46 -10.71 11.42
C LEU A 38 -5.74 -11.30 12.64
N ALA A 39 -4.73 -12.12 12.39
CA ALA A 39 -3.82 -12.65 13.40
C ALA A 39 -2.51 -11.85 13.44
N GLY A 40 -1.96 -11.63 14.63
CA GLY A 40 -0.61 -11.09 14.79
C GLY A 40 -0.43 -9.61 14.43
N SER A 41 -1.49 -8.78 14.48
CA SER A 41 -1.33 -7.33 14.30
C SER A 41 -0.27 -6.79 15.26
N PRO A 42 0.75 -6.05 14.76
CA PRO A 42 1.73 -5.45 15.64
C PRO A 42 1.02 -4.50 16.62
N PRO A 43 1.55 -4.34 17.85
CA PRO A 43 1.02 -3.35 18.78
C PRO A 43 1.08 -1.97 18.12
N PRO A 44 0.17 -1.05 18.47
CA PRO A 44 0.21 0.31 17.94
C PRO A 44 1.58 0.92 18.22
N ALA A 45 2.17 1.56 17.20
CA ALA A 45 3.43 2.27 17.36
C ALA A 45 3.23 3.38 18.40
N LEU A 46 3.92 3.25 19.53
CA LEU A 46 3.99 4.33 20.52
C LEU A 46 4.75 5.49 19.88
N PRO A 47 4.36 6.75 20.16
CA PRO A 47 5.14 7.89 19.70
C PRO A 47 6.57 7.79 20.25
N PRO A 48 7.59 8.20 19.48
CA PRO A 48 8.95 8.23 20.01
C PRO A 48 8.97 9.16 21.22
N VAL A 49 9.55 8.67 22.33
CA VAL A 49 9.83 9.53 23.48
C VAL A 49 10.85 10.56 23.01
N ALA A 50 10.49 11.84 23.07
CA ALA A 50 11.38 12.92 22.72
C ALA A 50 12.62 12.84 23.64
N THR A 51 13.73 12.36 23.10
CA THR A 51 15.03 12.51 23.75
C THR A 51 15.43 13.97 23.54
N PRO A 52 15.76 14.74 24.59
CA PRO A 52 16.23 16.10 24.39
C PRO A 52 17.47 16.05 23.49
N ALA A 53 17.41 16.77 22.37
CA ALA A 53 18.55 16.89 21.48
C ALA A 53 19.74 17.47 22.27
N PRO A 54 20.97 16.93 22.13
CA PRO A 54 22.13 17.65 22.63
C PRO A 54 22.16 19.00 21.90
N THR A 55 22.17 20.09 22.66
CA THR A 55 22.36 21.44 22.12
C THR A 55 23.70 21.47 21.41
N ALA A 56 23.68 21.43 20.08
CA ALA A 56 24.85 21.60 19.26
C ALA A 56 25.52 22.93 19.63
N ALA A 57 26.77 22.85 20.09
CA ALA A 57 27.64 24.02 20.05
C ALA A 57 27.74 24.45 18.59
N GLU A 58 27.41 25.71 18.35
CA GLU A 58 27.37 26.38 17.07
C GLU A 58 28.75 26.30 16.37
N GLU A 59 28.86 25.53 15.28
CA GLU A 59 29.95 25.71 14.32
C GLU A 59 29.52 26.75 13.27
N PRO A 60 30.34 27.79 13.01
CA PRO A 60 29.96 28.88 12.10
C PRO A 60 29.94 28.40 10.65
N ALA A 61 28.78 28.51 10.02
CA ALA A 61 28.58 28.25 8.61
C ALA A 61 29.41 29.24 7.75
N THR A 62 30.44 28.74 7.08
CA THR A 62 31.02 29.41 5.91
C THR A 62 30.36 28.86 4.65
N ALA A 63 29.56 29.68 3.98
CA ALA A 63 29.19 29.52 2.57
C ALA A 63 30.13 30.40 1.72
N PRO A 64 30.43 30.07 0.44
CA PRO A 64 29.48 30.41 -0.64
C PRO A 64 29.51 29.48 -1.88
N GLY A 65 28.55 29.66 -2.79
CA GLY A 65 28.62 29.08 -4.13
C GLY A 65 27.31 29.02 -4.91
N ARG A 66 26.78 30.19 -5.31
CA ARG A 66 25.64 30.32 -6.23
C ARG A 66 26.06 29.88 -7.64
N ALA A 67 25.36 28.91 -8.22
CA ALA A 67 25.37 28.66 -9.66
C ALA A 67 23.94 28.50 -10.18
N THR A 68 23.44 29.60 -10.77
CA THR A 68 22.25 29.66 -11.61
C THR A 68 22.50 28.98 -12.95
N ALA A 69 21.62 28.07 -13.37
CA ALA A 69 21.14 27.97 -14.75
C ALA A 69 19.97 26.96 -14.86
N ALA A 70 18.78 27.47 -15.15
CA ALA A 70 17.79 26.74 -15.97
C ALA A 70 18.14 27.02 -17.46
N PRO A 71 17.71 26.20 -18.45
CA PRO A 71 16.29 26.10 -18.81
C PRO A 71 15.79 24.68 -19.17
N GLU A 72 14.55 24.44 -18.75
CA GLU A 72 13.42 23.89 -19.51
C GLU A 72 13.74 23.12 -20.81
N SER A 73 13.43 21.81 -20.81
CA SER A 73 13.28 21.02 -22.05
C SER A 73 11.80 20.80 -22.35
N THR A 74 11.38 21.50 -23.38
CA THR A 74 10.04 21.64 -23.95
C THR A 74 9.59 20.39 -24.72
N THR A 75 8.38 19.92 -24.40
CA THR A 75 7.32 19.36 -25.29
C THR A 75 7.63 18.32 -26.38
N ALA A 76 6.92 17.17 -26.34
CA ALA A 76 5.83 16.86 -27.29
C ALA A 76 5.11 15.51 -26.98
N PRO A 77 3.78 15.39 -27.22
CA PRO A 77 3.01 14.18 -26.94
C PRO A 77 2.96 13.21 -28.14
N ALA A 78 3.07 11.91 -27.88
CA ALA A 78 2.73 10.89 -28.86
C ALA A 78 1.20 10.69 -28.90
N ARG A 79 0.56 11.16 -29.97
CA ARG A 79 -0.84 10.89 -30.29
C ARG A 79 -0.99 9.43 -30.76
N GLY A 80 -1.51 8.56 -29.91
CA GLY A 80 -2.02 7.25 -30.32
C GLY A 80 -3.53 7.30 -30.56
N ARG A 81 -3.97 7.44 -31.82
CA ARG A 81 -5.38 7.19 -32.19
C ARG A 81 -5.59 5.68 -32.30
N ALA A 82 -6.22 5.06 -31.31
CA ALA A 82 -6.82 3.73 -31.47
C ALA A 82 -8.29 3.90 -31.85
N ALA A 83 -8.63 3.70 -33.12
CA ALA A 83 -10.01 3.57 -33.56
C ALA A 83 -10.51 2.17 -33.13
N GLY A 84 -11.25 2.13 -32.01
CA GLY A 84 -11.97 0.94 -31.58
C GLY A 84 -13.14 0.64 -32.54
N ARG A 85 -13.23 -0.61 -32.97
CA ARG A 85 -14.32 -1.16 -33.80
C ARG A 85 -15.69 -0.93 -33.15
N ALA A 86 -16.66 -0.45 -33.92
CA ALA A 86 -18.05 -0.43 -33.52
C ALA A 86 -18.59 -1.87 -33.41
N ALA A 87 -19.16 -2.21 -32.26
CA ALA A 87 -19.96 -3.41 -32.06
C ALA A 87 -21.31 -3.25 -32.78
N THR A 88 -21.64 -4.16 -33.67
CA THR A 88 -22.98 -4.27 -34.26
C THR A 88 -23.94 -4.83 -33.21
N VAL A 89 -24.99 -4.07 -32.89
CA VAL A 89 -26.12 -4.49 -32.08
C VAL A 89 -26.80 -5.71 -32.71
N ARG A 90 -27.08 -6.71 -31.87
CA ARG A 90 -27.82 -7.94 -32.22
C ARG A 90 -29.31 -7.66 -31.97
N ALA A 91 -30.14 -7.88 -32.98
CA ALA A 91 -31.60 -7.93 -32.84
C ALA A 91 -32.09 -9.26 -33.41
N ALA A 92 -32.84 -10.02 -32.61
CA ALA A 92 -33.85 -10.95 -33.08
C ALA A 92 -34.80 -11.26 -31.92
N ALA A 93 -36.09 -11.12 -32.23
CA ALA A 93 -37.26 -11.38 -31.40
C ALA A 93 -37.55 -12.87 -31.25
#